data_AF-A0A2N0PW49-F1
#
_entry.id   AF-A0A2N0PW49-F1
#
_cell.length_a   1.000
_cell.length_b   1.000
_cell.length_c   1.000
_cell.angle_alpha   90.00
_cell.angle_beta   90.00
_cell.angle_gamma   90.00
#
_symmetry.space_group_name_H-M   'P 1'
#
loop_
_entity.id
_entity.type
_entity.pdbx_description
1 polymer ?
#
loop_
_entity_poly.entity_id
_entity_poly.type
_entity_poly.pdbx_seq_one_letter_code
_entity_poly.pdbx_strand_id
1 'polypeptide(L)'
;MSLRLPPLPEIRDVIIRGIAKGRNEYPMQWNRYEFLGNRVLKLFISKIVLEHFKLIFNQSLENVINFLNSNKLFAAYCMCLNLHEDNHISQDACCKTYSNAFKAYFGGLYLSQGESGVTEYLTKLLMPLLYNLANYQSKIKPRILCDKLLGKITGEYFDMEWLI
;
A
#
# COMPACT_ATOMS: atom_id res chain seq x y z
N MET A 1 19.84 3.02 -5.62
CA MET A 1 18.90 3.20 -6.75
C MET A 1 17.71 3.94 -6.17
N SER A 2 17.43 5.19 -6.54
CA SER A 2 16.31 5.94 -5.92
C SER A 2 14.99 5.22 -6.28
N LEU A 3 14.23 4.79 -5.28
CA LEU A 3 12.92 4.19 -5.49
C LEU A 3 12.03 5.17 -6.28
N ARG A 4 11.65 4.81 -7.51
CA ARG A 4 10.72 5.61 -8.33
C ARG A 4 9.35 4.95 -8.30
N LEU A 5 8.51 5.37 -7.36
CA LEU A 5 7.10 4.99 -7.34
C LEU A 5 6.31 5.77 -8.41
N PRO A 6 5.24 5.19 -8.99
CA PRO A 6 4.33 5.97 -9.81
C PRO A 6 3.72 7.09 -8.94
N PRO A 7 3.50 8.29 -9.52
CA PRO A 7 2.89 9.39 -8.78
C PRO A 7 1.46 9.03 -8.37
N LEU A 8 1.01 9.55 -7.23
CA LEU A 8 -0.32 9.32 -6.71
C LEU A 8 -1.38 9.78 -7.72
N PRO A 9 -2.39 8.95 -8.07
CA PRO A 9 -3.36 9.28 -9.10
C PRO A 9 -4.32 10.34 -8.58
N GLU A 10 -4.56 11.40 -9.34
CA GLU A 10 -5.48 12.46 -8.91
C GLU A 10 -6.92 11.95 -8.82
N ILE A 11 -7.55 12.15 -7.65
CA ILE A 11 -8.99 11.94 -7.47
C ILE A 11 -9.73 13.05 -8.23
N ARG A 12 -10.58 12.68 -9.19
CA ARG A 12 -11.20 13.61 -10.15
C ARG A 12 -12.28 14.47 -9.50
N ASP A 13 -13.05 13.87 -8.60
CA ASP A 13 -14.04 14.60 -7.83
C ASP A 13 -13.36 15.43 -6.74
N VAL A 14 -13.52 16.75 -6.81
CA VAL A 14 -12.85 17.70 -5.93
C VAL A 14 -13.30 17.55 -4.46
N ILE A 15 -14.57 17.21 -4.22
CA ILE A 15 -15.10 17.01 -2.88
C ILE A 15 -14.52 15.72 -2.28
N ILE A 16 -14.56 14.62 -3.04
CA ILE A 16 -13.97 13.34 -2.62
C ILE A 16 -12.46 13.52 -2.38
N ARG A 17 -11.76 14.25 -3.25
CA ARG A 17 -10.33 14.55 -3.09
C ARG A 17 -10.05 15.34 -1.83
N GLY A 18 -10.83 16.39 -1.57
CA GLY A 18 -10.73 17.20 -0.35
C GLY A 18 -10.90 16.36 0.90
N ILE A 19 -11.90 15.46 0.93
CA ILE A 19 -12.14 14.55 2.05
C ILE A 19 -10.99 13.53 2.19
N ALA A 20 -10.49 12.97 1.09
CA ALA A 20 -9.45 11.94 1.10
C ALA A 20 -8.08 12.44 1.62
N LYS A 21 -7.84 13.75 1.56
CA LYS A 21 -6.62 14.41 2.07
C LYS A 21 -6.86 15.24 3.34
N GLY A 22 -8.10 15.64 3.62
CA GLY A 22 -8.43 16.54 4.72
C GLY A 22 -8.80 15.82 6.01
N ARG A 23 -7.83 15.14 6.64
CA ARG A 23 -8.05 14.39 7.91
C ARG A 23 -8.61 15.28 9.02
N ASN A 24 -8.10 16.49 9.15
CA ASN A 24 -8.44 17.40 10.25
C ASN A 24 -9.72 18.19 9.94
N GLU A 25 -9.98 18.46 8.66
CA GLU A 25 -11.09 19.23 8.14
C GLU A 25 -12.38 18.40 8.06
N TYR A 26 -12.25 17.10 7.73
CA TYR A 26 -13.38 16.20 7.51
C TYR A 26 -13.25 14.87 8.27
N PRO A 27 -13.04 14.87 9.60
CA PRO A 27 -12.63 13.68 10.34
C PRO A 27 -13.63 12.52 10.23
N MET A 28 -14.93 12.78 10.25
CA MET A 28 -15.94 11.73 10.16
C MET A 28 -15.99 11.09 8.76
N GLN A 29 -15.92 11.90 7.71
CA GLN A 29 -15.96 11.44 6.32
C GLN A 29 -14.65 10.74 5.95
N TRP A 30 -13.51 11.29 6.38
CA TRP A 30 -12.19 10.71 6.21
C TRP A 30 -12.11 9.32 6.87
N ASN A 31 -12.65 9.14 8.08
CA ASN A 31 -12.72 7.83 8.73
C ASN A 31 -13.57 6.81 7.93
N ARG A 32 -14.65 7.26 7.27
CA ARG A 32 -15.43 6.38 6.37
C ARG A 32 -14.61 5.98 5.14
N TYR A 33 -13.79 6.89 4.62
CA TYR A 33 -12.92 6.61 3.48
C TYR A 33 -11.79 5.66 3.89
N GLU A 34 -11.20 5.83 5.07
CA GLU A 34 -10.21 4.90 5.63
C GLU A 34 -10.79 3.49 5.73
N PHE A 35 -11.99 3.37 6.29
CA PHE A 35 -12.68 2.10 6.42
C PHE A 35 -12.96 1.41 5.08
N LEU A 36 -13.46 2.17 4.10
CA LEU A 36 -13.69 1.68 2.74
C LEU A 36 -12.37 1.26 2.07
N GLY A 37 -11.37 2.14 2.12
CA GLY A 37 -10.06 1.94 1.53
C GLY A 37 -9.34 0.71 2.07
N ASN A 38 -9.47 0.43 3.37
CA ASN A 38 -8.95 -0.80 3.97
C ASN A 38 -9.51 -2.06 3.31
N ARG A 39 -10.81 -2.08 2.98
CA ARG A 39 -11.48 -3.21 2.31
C ARG A 39 -11.10 -3.30 0.84
N VAL A 40 -11.07 -2.14 0.16
CA VAL A 40 -10.64 -2.01 -1.24
C VAL A 40 -9.22 -2.56 -1.39
N LEU A 41 -8.27 -2.07 -0.60
CA LEU A 41 -6.87 -2.53 -0.64
C LEU A 41 -6.76 -4.03 -0.43
N LYS A 42 -7.41 -4.59 0.60
CA LYS A 42 -7.43 -6.04 0.86
C LYS A 42 -7.92 -6.85 -0.34
N LEU A 43 -9.00 -6.41 -0.98
CA LEU A 43 -9.56 -7.10 -2.13
C LEU A 43 -8.63 -7.03 -3.34
N PHE A 44 -8.21 -5.82 -3.73
CA PHE A 44 -7.46 -5.63 -4.98
C PHE A 44 -6.02 -6.11 -4.88
N ILE A 45 -5.36 -5.97 -3.72
CA ILE A 45 -4.03 -6.56 -3.49
C ILE A 45 -4.09 -8.07 -3.64
N SER A 46 -5.09 -8.71 -3.02
CA SER A 46 -5.26 -10.16 -3.13
C SER A 46 -5.50 -10.60 -4.58
N LYS A 47 -6.36 -9.88 -5.32
CA LYS A 47 -6.61 -10.13 -6.75
C LYS A 47 -5.31 -10.06 -7.57
N ILE A 48 -4.54 -8.97 -7.43
CA ILE A 48 -3.27 -8.75 -8.16
C ILE A 48 -2.27 -9.88 -7.89
N VAL A 49 -2.09 -10.26 -6.63
CA VAL A 49 -1.15 -11.33 -6.26
C VAL A 49 -1.60 -12.68 -6.82
N LEU A 50 -2.89 -12.99 -6.73
CA LEU A 50 -3.45 -14.24 -7.26
C LEU A 50 -3.35 -14.33 -8.78
N GLU A 51 -3.55 -13.22 -9.48
CA GLU A 51 -3.50 -13.16 -10.94
C GLU A 51 -2.09 -13.32 -11.47
N HIS A 52 -1.11 -12.61 -10.89
CA HIS A 52 0.23 -12.52 -11.46
C HIS A 52 1.29 -13.40 -10.79
N PHE A 53 1.10 -13.76 -9.51
CA PHE A 53 2.16 -14.39 -8.71
C PHE A 53 1.74 -15.65 -7.94
N LYS A 54 0.51 -16.15 -8.11
CA LYS A 54 0.02 -17.35 -7.39
C LYS A 54 0.98 -18.53 -7.46
N LEU A 55 1.48 -18.85 -8.66
CA LEU A 55 2.40 -19.98 -8.86
C LEU A 55 3.79 -19.73 -8.27
N ILE A 56 4.25 -18.47 -8.30
CA ILE A 56 5.56 -18.08 -7.78
C ILE A 56 5.56 -18.15 -6.26
N PHE A 57 4.55 -17.55 -5.62
CA PHE A 57 4.50 -17.48 -4.17
C PHE A 57 4.01 -18.77 -3.54
N ASN A 58 3.06 -19.49 -4.15
CA ASN A 58 2.48 -20.77 -3.70
C ASN A 58 2.51 -21.02 -2.18
N GLN A 59 3.63 -21.51 -1.63
CA GLN A 59 3.84 -21.77 -0.20
C GLN A 59 3.88 -20.51 0.70
N SER A 60 4.25 -19.36 0.15
CA SER A 60 4.32 -18.04 0.81
C SER A 60 3.11 -17.16 0.52
N LEU A 61 2.12 -17.63 -0.23
CA LEU A 61 1.05 -16.79 -0.78
C LEU A 61 0.31 -16.01 0.32
N GLU A 62 -0.07 -16.70 1.39
CA GLU A 62 -0.74 -16.10 2.54
C GLU A 62 0.14 -15.05 3.23
N ASN A 63 1.40 -15.39 3.52
CA ASN A 63 2.36 -14.45 4.15
C ASN A 63 2.54 -13.19 3.30
N VAL A 64 2.70 -13.35 1.99
CA VAL A 64 2.85 -12.23 1.05
C VAL A 64 1.60 -11.36 1.05
N ILE A 65 0.40 -11.94 0.92
CA ILE A 65 -0.86 -11.17 0.93
C ILE A 65 -1.05 -10.45 2.27
N ASN A 66 -0.81 -11.12 3.39
CA ASN A 66 -0.94 -10.54 4.73
C ASN A 66 0.05 -9.38 4.92
N PHE A 67 1.31 -9.57 4.51
CA PHE A 67 2.34 -8.53 4.57
C PHE A 67 2.00 -7.33 3.69
N LEU A 68 1.53 -7.56 2.47
CA LEU A 68 1.15 -6.48 1.55
C LEU A 68 -0.04 -5.66 2.06
N ASN A 69 -0.84 -6.25 2.96
CA ASN A 69 -1.95 -5.58 3.65
C ASN A 69 -1.58 -5.03 5.04
N SER A 70 -0.30 -5.03 5.39
CA SER A 70 0.14 -4.57 6.70
C SER A 70 0.12 -3.04 6.82
N ASN A 71 -0.14 -2.55 8.04
CA ASN A 71 -0.04 -1.12 8.31
C ASN A 71 1.38 -0.58 8.05
N LYS A 72 2.40 -1.40 8.31
CA LYS A 72 3.80 -1.04 8.05
C LYS A 72 4.01 -0.69 6.57
N LEU A 73 3.57 -1.56 5.66
CA LEU A 73 3.74 -1.32 4.22
C LEU A 73 2.93 -0.11 3.75
N PHE A 74 1.68 0.03 4.21
CA PHE A 74 0.86 1.20 3.86
C PHE A 74 1.45 2.51 4.38
N ALA A 75 2.09 2.49 5.55
CA ALA A 75 2.80 3.66 6.06
C ALA A 75 4.01 4.02 5.21
N ALA A 76 4.80 3.03 4.76
CA ALA A 76 5.94 3.26 3.86
C ALA A 76 5.50 3.89 2.54
N TYR A 77 4.44 3.35 1.91
CA TYR A 77 3.87 3.95 0.71
C TYR A 77 3.33 5.37 0.95
N CYS A 78 2.67 5.62 2.08
CA CYS A 78 2.19 6.95 2.45
C CYS A 78 3.33 7.99 2.51
N MET A 79 4.46 7.60 3.10
CA MET A 79 5.65 8.44 3.19
C MET A 79 6.26 8.69 1.81
N CYS A 80 6.54 7.63 1.03
CA CYS A 80 7.17 7.75 -0.28
C CYS A 80 6.31 8.46 -1.33
N LEU A 81 4.99 8.51 -1.14
CA LEU A 81 4.05 9.22 -2.02
C LEU A 81 3.69 10.62 -1.49
N ASN A 82 4.35 11.10 -0.42
CA ASN A 82 4.11 12.40 0.23
C ASN A 82 2.66 12.64 0.68
N LEU A 83 1.85 11.58 0.83
CA LEU A 83 0.45 11.70 1.23
C LEU A 83 0.29 12.16 2.69
N HIS A 84 1.34 11.99 3.50
CA HIS A 84 1.41 12.50 4.85
C HIS A 84 1.45 14.04 4.90
N GLU A 85 2.14 14.67 3.95
CA GLU A 85 2.21 16.14 3.84
C GLU A 85 0.83 16.70 3.48
N ASP A 86 0.16 16.07 2.51
CA ASP A 86 -1.22 16.39 2.11
C ASP A 86 -2.22 16.32 3.27
N ASN A 87 -1.98 15.44 4.25
CA ASN A 87 -2.84 15.22 5.42
C ASN A 87 -2.34 15.95 6.69
N HIS A 88 -1.32 16.80 6.58
CA HIS A 88 -0.68 17.48 7.71
C HIS A 88 -0.28 16.52 8.84
N ILE A 89 0.18 15.32 8.49
CA ILE A 89 0.62 14.32 9.46
C ILE A 89 2.05 14.64 9.89
N SER A 90 2.23 14.85 11.19
CA SER A 90 3.54 15.12 11.78
C SER A 90 4.52 13.95 11.60
N GLN A 91 5.81 14.26 11.49
CA GLN A 91 6.88 13.26 11.28
C GLN A 91 6.94 12.21 12.41
N ASP A 92 6.65 12.62 13.64
CA ASP A 92 6.61 11.77 14.84
C ASP A 92 5.32 10.95 15.00
N ALA A 93 4.37 11.07 14.07
CA ALA A 93 3.12 10.33 14.13
C ALA A 93 3.36 8.82 14.10
N CYS A 94 2.49 8.07 14.78
CA CYS A 94 2.59 6.61 14.76
C CYS A 94 2.33 6.03 13.36
N CYS A 95 2.93 4.87 13.06
CA CYS A 95 2.76 4.12 11.81
C CYS A 95 1.28 3.94 11.39
N LYS A 96 0.38 3.77 12.36
CA LYS A 96 -1.07 3.64 12.11
C LYS A 96 -1.66 4.89 11.45
N THR A 97 -1.19 6.09 11.81
CA THR A 97 -1.66 7.35 11.23
C THR A 97 -1.33 7.43 9.75
N TYR A 98 -0.08 7.14 9.37
CA TYR A 98 0.36 7.08 7.97
C TYR A 98 -0.40 6.02 7.18
N SER A 99 -0.55 4.83 7.74
CA SER A 99 -1.33 3.75 7.12
C SER A 99 -2.78 4.15 6.86
N ASN A 100 -3.41 4.85 7.80
CA ASN A 100 -4.79 5.28 7.67
C ASN A 100 -4.97 6.35 6.58
N ALA A 101 -3.99 7.26 6.41
CA ALA A 101 -4.03 8.21 5.28
C ALA A 101 -3.96 7.51 3.94
N PHE A 102 -3.07 6.52 3.80
CA PHE A 102 -3.00 5.69 2.58
C PHE A 102 -4.35 5.02 2.28
N LYS A 103 -4.98 4.40 3.29
CA LYS A 103 -6.31 3.80 3.15
C LYS A 103 -7.37 4.83 2.78
N ALA A 104 -7.43 5.97 3.46
CA ALA A 104 -8.41 7.02 3.18
C ALA A 104 -8.32 7.50 1.73
N TYR A 105 -7.11 7.65 1.20
CA TYR A 105 -6.89 8.00 -0.19
C TYR A 105 -7.46 6.97 -1.16
N PHE A 106 -7.19 5.68 -0.93
CA PHE A 106 -7.73 4.61 -1.77
C PHE A 106 -9.24 4.42 -1.64
N GLY A 107 -9.83 4.75 -0.49
CA GLY A 107 -11.27 4.85 -0.33
C GLY A 107 -11.86 5.95 -1.22
N GLY A 108 -11.25 7.14 -1.23
CA GLY A 108 -11.65 8.23 -2.12
C GLY A 108 -11.43 7.91 -3.60
N LEU A 109 -10.28 7.31 -3.96
CA LEU A 109 -9.99 6.89 -5.32
C LEU A 109 -11.04 5.91 -5.86
N TYR A 110 -11.41 4.92 -5.04
CA TYR A 110 -12.46 3.98 -5.37
C TYR A 110 -13.81 4.65 -5.59
N LEU A 111 -14.20 5.59 -4.72
CA LEU A 111 -15.46 6.32 -4.87
C LEU A 111 -15.50 7.19 -6.14
N SER A 112 -14.37 7.77 -6.53
CA SER A 112 -14.29 8.67 -7.69
C SER A 112 -14.12 7.94 -9.02
N GLN A 113 -13.39 6.82 -9.03
CA GLN A 113 -12.93 6.17 -10.28
C GLN A 113 -13.29 4.67 -10.37
N GLY A 114 -13.87 4.10 -9.32
CA GLY A 114 -14.31 2.71 -9.27
C GLY A 114 -13.15 1.70 -9.26
N GLU A 115 -13.49 0.44 -9.56
CA GLU A 115 -12.55 -0.69 -9.53
C GLU A 115 -11.39 -0.54 -10.53
N SER A 116 -11.67 0.01 -11.71
CA SER A 116 -10.69 0.12 -12.80
C SER A 116 -9.55 1.06 -12.43
N GLY A 117 -9.86 2.26 -11.92
CA GLY A 117 -8.84 3.23 -11.49
C GLY A 117 -7.97 2.71 -10.34
N VAL A 118 -8.59 2.02 -9.37
CA VAL A 118 -7.85 1.41 -8.26
C VAL A 118 -6.94 0.27 -8.73
N THR A 119 -7.46 -0.64 -9.56
CA THR A 119 -6.71 -1.80 -10.05
C THR A 119 -5.53 -1.35 -10.90
N GLU A 120 -5.74 -0.42 -11.84
CA GLU A 120 -4.67 0.07 -12.72
C GLU A 120 -3.51 0.66 -11.92
N TYR A 121 -3.82 1.53 -10.94
CA TYR A 121 -2.79 2.17 -10.15
C TYR A 121 -2.13 1.20 -9.16
N LEU A 122 -2.89 0.37 -8.43
CA LEU A 122 -2.32 -0.61 -7.49
C LEU A 122 -1.41 -1.61 -8.20
N THR A 123 -1.79 -2.08 -9.39
CA THR A 123 -0.94 -2.96 -10.20
C THR A 123 0.39 -2.26 -10.48
N LYS A 124 0.37 -1.03 -11.02
CA LYS A 124 1.59 -0.25 -11.29
C LYS A 124 2.44 -0.01 -10.04
N LEU A 125 1.81 0.29 -8.90
CA LEU A 125 2.48 0.58 -7.64
C LEU A 125 3.16 -0.65 -7.04
N LEU A 126 2.47 -1.80 -7.03
CA LEU A 126 2.92 -3.00 -6.33
C LEU A 126 3.85 -3.87 -7.16
N MET A 127 3.74 -3.82 -8.49
CA MET A 127 4.45 -4.74 -9.37
C MET A 127 5.97 -4.76 -9.15
N PRO A 128 6.66 -3.61 -8.97
CA PRO A 128 8.11 -3.62 -8.71
C PRO A 128 8.48 -4.33 -7.40
N LEU A 129 7.71 -4.11 -6.33
CA LEU A 129 7.92 -4.82 -5.05
C LEU A 129 7.62 -6.32 -5.19
N LEU A 130 6.55 -6.69 -5.88
CA LEU A 130 6.17 -8.10 -6.10
C LEU A 130 7.25 -8.84 -6.89
N TYR A 131 7.79 -8.24 -7.95
CA TYR A 131 8.93 -8.81 -8.68
C TYR A 131 10.18 -8.92 -7.80
N ASN A 132 10.44 -7.93 -6.94
CA ASN A 132 11.54 -8.01 -5.99
C ASN A 132 11.36 -9.21 -5.04
N LEU A 133 10.18 -9.35 -4.41
CA LEU A 133 9.86 -10.48 -3.54
C LEU A 133 9.98 -11.83 -4.27
N ALA A 134 9.47 -11.93 -5.50
CA ALA A 134 9.59 -13.12 -6.35
C ALA A 134 11.06 -13.51 -6.61
N ASN A 135 11.90 -12.52 -6.92
CA ASN A 135 13.32 -12.72 -7.14
C ASN A 135 14.02 -13.24 -5.88
N TYR A 136 13.68 -12.73 -4.69
CA TYR A 136 14.22 -13.26 -3.43
C TYR A 136 13.73 -14.67 -3.13
N GLN A 137 12.43 -14.97 -3.32
CA GLN A 137 11.89 -16.31 -3.06
C GLN A 137 12.60 -17.38 -3.90
N SER A 138 12.99 -17.06 -5.13
CA SER A 138 13.73 -17.99 -5.98
C SER A 138 15.12 -18.37 -5.44
N LYS A 139 15.73 -17.52 -4.60
CA LYS A 139 17.10 -17.63 -4.10
C LYS A 139 17.22 -18.26 -2.71
N ILE A 140 16.15 -18.26 -1.92
CA ILE A 140 16.17 -18.76 -0.54
C ILE A 140 15.80 -20.24 -0.46
N LYS A 141 16.40 -20.98 0.49
CA LYS A 141 15.94 -22.30 0.95
C LYS A 141 15.43 -22.12 2.38
N PRO A 142 14.16 -22.43 2.72
CA PRO A 142 13.22 -23.33 2.01
C PRO A 142 12.22 -22.69 1.02
N ARG A 143 12.58 -21.65 0.23
CA ARG A 143 11.66 -20.96 -0.72
C ARG A 143 10.37 -20.41 -0.07
N ILE A 144 10.38 -20.19 1.24
CA ILE A 144 9.27 -19.60 1.99
C ILE A 144 9.67 -18.20 2.45
N LEU A 145 8.86 -17.20 2.11
CA LEU A 145 8.98 -15.84 2.61
C LEU A 145 8.22 -15.75 3.95
N CYS A 146 8.95 -15.80 5.06
CA CYS A 146 8.38 -15.52 6.38
C CYS A 146 8.35 -14.00 6.64
N ASP A 147 7.56 -13.57 7.63
CA ASP A 147 7.36 -12.15 7.96
C ASP A 147 8.67 -11.38 8.17
N LYS A 148 9.64 -11.98 8.86
CA LYS A 148 10.96 -11.37 9.09
C LYS A 148 11.70 -11.09 7.77
N LEU A 149 11.63 -12.02 6.82
CA LEU A 149 12.29 -11.86 5.53
C LEU A 149 11.55 -10.86 4.65
N LEU A 150 10.21 -10.86 4.68
CA LEU A 150 9.38 -9.87 4.00
C LEU A 150 9.68 -8.46 4.50
N GLY A 151 9.77 -8.28 5.82
CA GLY A 151 10.18 -7.03 6.47
C GLY A 151 11.56 -6.57 6.00
N LYS A 152 12.56 -7.46 6.05
CA LYS A 152 13.92 -7.16 5.59
C LYS A 152 13.98 -6.73 4.12
N ILE A 153 13.43 -7.52 3.19
CA ILE A 153 13.46 -7.22 1.74
C ILE A 153 12.77 -5.88 1.46
N THR A 154 11.69 -5.61 2.17
CA THR A 154 10.89 -4.40 1.98
C THR A 154 11.55 -3.18 2.62
N GLY A 155 12.21 -3.34 3.78
CA GLY A 155 13.06 -2.31 4.37
C GLY A 155 14.20 -1.90 3.46
N GLU A 156 14.88 -2.87 2.82
CA GLU A 156 15.89 -2.62 1.79
C GLU A 156 15.29 -1.92 0.56
N TYR A 157 14.06 -2.28 0.15
CA TYR A 157 13.37 -1.69 -1.01
C TYR A 157 12.97 -0.23 -0.79
N PHE A 158 12.48 0.13 0.41
CA PHE A 158 12.07 1.49 0.75
C PHE A 158 13.16 2.35 1.39
N ASP A 159 14.31 1.77 1.72
CA ASP A 159 15.36 2.40 2.54
C ASP A 159 14.83 2.82 3.92
N MET A 160 14.11 1.90 4.59
CA MET A 160 13.41 2.13 5.86
C MET A 160 13.68 1.00 6.87
N GLU A 161 14.56 1.23 7.83
CA GLU A 161 14.98 0.21 8.81
C GLU A 161 13.85 -0.28 9.73
N TRP A 162 12.85 0.55 10.02
CA TRP A 162 11.72 0.18 10.89
C TRP A 162 10.75 -0.86 10.26
N LEU A 163 10.93 -1.14 8.97
CA LEU A 163 10.24 -2.23 8.27
C LEU A 163 10.88 -3.60 8.49
N ILE A 164 12.14 -3.66 8.93
CA ILE A 164 12.93 -4.88 9.17
C ILE A 164 12.42 -5.66 10.38
#